data_AF-A0A7D4PZ52-F1
#
_entry.id   AF-A0A7D4PZ52-F1
#
_cell.length_a   1.000
_cell.length_b   1.000
_cell.length_c   1.000
_cell.angle_alpha   90.00
_cell.angle_beta   90.00
_cell.angle_gamma   90.00
#
_symmetry.space_group_name_H-M   'P 1'
#
loop_
_entity.id
_entity.type
_entity.pdbx_description
1 polymer ?
#
loop_
_entity_poly.entity_id
_entity_poly.type
_entity_poly.pdbx_seq_one_letter_code
_entity_poly.pdbx_strand_id
1 'polypeptide(L)'
;MTFFDAISSGFRNYVNFRGRATRAEFWYWVLFVILLGLVLGTLESVIWPPVTPASEDWQEVLNSVVTQPTPLTNIANLVLFVPGLAITARRFHDAGFSAKWLYLLLVPIAYSIFAIIGSLVIAWSFYTDDVPTGAELPPESWMTIIFLIAPIFALGFAVFVIHVIFTLKPTRSFYDGNKYVEPTPLAPGDEGTTA
;
A
#
# COMPACT_ATOMS: atom_id res chain seq x y z
N MET A 1 9.00 -8.42 21.63
CA MET A 1 7.87 -8.64 20.71
C MET A 1 8.13 -9.91 19.94
N THR A 2 7.26 -10.91 20.05
CA THR A 2 7.27 -12.08 19.17
C THR A 2 6.37 -11.87 17.95
N PHE A 3 6.43 -12.77 16.98
CA PHE A 3 5.58 -12.72 15.78
C PHE A 3 4.09 -12.77 16.12
N PHE A 4 3.66 -13.70 17.00
CA PHE A 4 2.26 -13.82 17.41
C PHE A 4 1.78 -12.62 18.23
N ASP A 5 2.65 -12.05 19.07
CA ASP A 5 2.33 -10.83 19.82
C ASP A 5 2.04 -9.66 18.88
N ALA A 6 2.78 -9.55 17.76
CA ALA A 6 2.58 -8.48 16.78
C ALA A 6 1.23 -8.60 16.07
N ILE A 7 0.83 -9.82 15.69
CA ILE A 7 -0.48 -10.09 15.09
C ILE A 7 -1.61 -9.73 16.07
N SER A 8 -1.51 -10.24 17.30
CA SER A 8 -2.48 -9.94 18.36
C SER A 8 -2.56 -8.44 18.66
N SER A 9 -1.41 -7.76 18.73
CA SER A 9 -1.34 -6.30 18.91
C SER A 9 -2.02 -5.55 17.76
N GLY A 10 -1.80 -5.97 16.51
CA GLY A 10 -2.41 -5.35 15.34
C GLY A 10 -3.94 -5.43 15.35
N PHE A 11 -4.50 -6.61 15.65
CA PHE A 11 -5.95 -6.78 15.77
C PHE A 11 -6.54 -6.14 17.04
N ARG A 12 -5.81 -6.13 18.16
CA ARG A 12 -6.24 -5.45 19.40
C ARG A 12 -6.27 -3.92 19.23
N ASN A 13 -5.38 -3.39 18.41
CA ASN A 13 -5.29 -1.96 18.08
C ASN A 13 -5.88 -1.64 16.70
N TYR A 14 -6.96 -2.34 16.30
CA TYR A 14 -7.51 -2.29 14.95
C TYR A 14 -7.77 -0.86 14.42
N VAL A 15 -8.44 -0.03 15.23
CA VAL A 15 -8.72 1.39 14.92
C VAL A 15 -7.92 2.36 15.79
N ASN A 16 -6.90 1.88 16.51
CA ASN A 16 -6.12 2.71 17.42
C ASN A 16 -4.90 3.31 16.71
N PHE A 17 -5.04 4.56 16.29
CA PHE A 17 -3.97 5.35 15.65
C PHE A 17 -3.08 6.06 16.66
N ARG A 18 -3.35 5.94 17.97
CA ARG A 18 -2.58 6.57 19.05
C ARG A 18 -1.57 5.60 19.65
N GLY A 19 -0.52 6.16 20.24
CA GLY A 19 0.59 5.41 20.82
C GLY A 19 1.65 5.03 19.80
N ARG A 20 2.44 4.02 20.16
CA ARG A 20 3.63 3.59 19.42
C ARG A 20 3.53 2.13 18.98
N ALA A 21 4.15 1.82 17.86
CA ALA A 21 4.40 0.46 17.41
C ALA A 21 5.91 0.29 17.26
N THR A 22 6.47 -0.70 17.96
CA THR A 22 7.90 -0.95 17.90
C THR A 22 8.32 -1.41 16.50
N ARG A 23 9.60 -1.26 16.14
CA ARG A 23 10.14 -1.76 14.86
C ARG A 23 9.79 -3.23 14.61
N ALA A 24 9.97 -4.08 15.61
CA ALA A 24 9.67 -5.50 15.51
C ALA A 24 8.16 -5.76 15.29
N GLU A 25 7.30 -5.04 16.02
CA GLU A 25 5.83 -5.13 15.84
C GLU A 25 5.42 -4.78 14.41
N PHE A 26 5.96 -3.70 13.85
CA PHE A 26 5.69 -3.29 12.47
C PHE A 26 6.17 -4.32 11.44
N TRP A 27 7.42 -4.77 11.52
CA TRP A 27 7.96 -5.71 10.53
C TRP A 27 7.36 -7.11 10.63
N TYR A 28 6.99 -7.58 11.81
CA TYR A 28 6.23 -8.82 11.95
C TYR A 28 4.80 -8.71 11.42
N TRP A 29 4.16 -7.55 11.57
CA TRP A 29 2.88 -7.30 10.91
C TRP A 29 3.00 -7.34 9.39
N VAL A 30 4.01 -6.66 8.82
CA VAL A 30 4.29 -6.71 7.38
C VAL A 30 4.54 -8.16 6.92
N LEU A 31 5.35 -8.91 7.66
CA LEU A 31 5.61 -10.32 7.38
C LEU A 31 4.31 -11.16 7.42
N PHE A 32 3.46 -10.94 8.43
CA PHE A 32 2.15 -11.59 8.52
C PHE A 32 1.29 -11.32 7.29
N VAL A 33 1.18 -10.06 6.85
CA VAL A 33 0.40 -9.70 5.65
C VAL A 33 0.95 -10.38 4.40
N ILE A 34 2.29 -10.42 4.24
CA ILE A 34 2.94 -11.11 3.11
C ILE A 34 2.63 -12.61 3.14
N LEU A 35 2.83 -13.27 4.27
CA LEU A 35 2.58 -14.71 4.41
C LEU A 35 1.11 -15.06 4.20
N LEU A 36 0.20 -14.25 4.73
CA LEU A 36 -1.23 -14.42 4.50
C LEU A 36 -1.56 -14.30 3.01
N GLY A 37 -1.00 -13.31 2.31
CA GLY A 37 -1.18 -13.15 0.86
C GLY A 37 -0.71 -14.36 0.06
N LEU A 38 0.44 -14.95 0.41
CA LEU A 38 0.93 -16.18 -0.23
C LEU A 38 -0.01 -17.36 0.01
N VAL A 39 -0.48 -17.54 1.25
CA VAL A 39 -1.42 -18.61 1.61
C VAL A 39 -2.76 -18.42 0.88
N LEU A 40 -3.33 -17.22 0.89
CA LEU A 40 -4.59 -16.94 0.20
C LEU A 40 -4.46 -17.11 -1.31
N GLY A 41 -3.38 -16.63 -1.93
CA GLY A 41 -3.16 -16.81 -3.37
C GLY A 41 -3.01 -18.27 -3.79
N THR A 42 -2.36 -19.09 -2.97
CA THR A 42 -2.27 -20.55 -3.20
C THR A 42 -3.61 -21.26 -2.99
N LEU A 43 -4.41 -20.86 -2.01
CA LEU A 43 -5.76 -21.40 -1.84
C LEU A 43 -6.66 -21.01 -3.00
N GLU A 44 -6.60 -19.75 -3.45
CA GLU A 44 -7.39 -19.26 -4.57
C GLU A 44 -7.04 -19.97 -5.87
N SER A 45 -5.76 -20.25 -6.15
CA SER A 45 -5.37 -21.00 -7.36
C SER A 45 -5.81 -22.47 -7.34
N VAL A 46 -6.03 -23.05 -6.16
CA VAL A 46 -6.56 -24.42 -6.02
C VAL A 46 -8.08 -24.44 -6.15
N ILE A 47 -8.77 -23.48 -5.54
CA ILE A 47 -10.24 -23.42 -5.54
C ILE A 47 -10.78 -22.88 -6.87
N TRP A 48 -10.11 -21.86 -7.43
CA TRP A 48 -10.39 -21.25 -8.73
C TRP A 48 -9.14 -21.27 -9.61
N PRO A 49 -8.86 -22.41 -10.27
CA PRO A 49 -7.71 -22.53 -11.16
C PRO A 49 -7.67 -21.44 -12.23
N PRO A 50 -6.49 -20.85 -12.51
CA PRO A 50 -6.35 -19.87 -13.58
C PRO A 50 -6.80 -20.45 -14.92
N VAL A 51 -7.56 -19.67 -15.68
CA VAL A 51 -7.92 -20.04 -17.05
C VAL A 51 -6.68 -19.86 -17.91
N THR A 52 -6.19 -20.95 -18.50
CA THR A 52 -5.11 -20.87 -19.49
C THR A 52 -5.65 -20.23 -20.76
N PRO A 53 -5.06 -19.12 -21.24
CA PRO A 53 -5.49 -18.49 -22.48
C PRO A 53 -5.34 -19.48 -23.65
N ALA A 54 -6.28 -19.44 -24.60
CA ALA A 54 -6.34 -20.39 -25.71
C ALA A 54 -5.34 -20.04 -26.82
N SER A 55 -4.91 -18.77 -26.87
CA SER A 55 -3.89 -18.24 -27.76
C SER A 55 -2.79 -17.51 -26.97
N GLU A 56 -1.68 -17.21 -27.65
CA GLU A 56 -0.62 -16.34 -27.12
C GLU A 56 -0.95 -14.84 -27.29
N ASP A 57 -2.18 -14.51 -27.72
CA ASP A 57 -2.59 -13.13 -27.90
C ASP A 57 -2.59 -12.38 -26.56
N TRP A 58 -1.87 -11.26 -26.51
CA TRP A 58 -1.67 -10.49 -25.29
C TRP A 58 -2.98 -10.02 -24.64
N GLN A 59 -4.04 -9.83 -25.44
CA GLN A 59 -5.36 -9.45 -24.95
C GLN A 59 -6.03 -10.61 -24.20
N GLU A 60 -5.93 -11.84 -24.70
CA GLU A 60 -6.47 -13.02 -24.01
C GLU A 60 -5.71 -13.30 -22.71
N VAL A 61 -4.37 -13.16 -22.75
CA VAL A 61 -3.51 -13.27 -21.56
C VAL A 61 -3.88 -12.19 -20.53
N LEU A 62 -4.10 -10.95 -20.95
CA LEU A 62 -4.52 -9.87 -20.06
C LEU A 62 -5.90 -10.17 -19.44
N ASN A 63 -6.86 -10.59 -20.27
CA ASN A 63 -8.22 -10.89 -19.82
C ASN A 63 -8.26 -12.05 -18.83
N SER A 64 -7.45 -13.10 -19.01
CA SER A 64 -7.39 -14.23 -18.08
C SER A 64 -6.85 -13.82 -16.70
N VAL A 65 -5.91 -12.86 -16.65
CA VAL A 65 -5.38 -12.30 -15.41
C VAL A 65 -6.37 -11.36 -14.73
N VAL A 66 -6.99 -10.44 -15.47
CA VAL A 66 -7.89 -9.42 -14.92
C VAL A 66 -9.21 -10.01 -14.44
N THR A 67 -9.69 -11.07 -15.09
CA THR A 67 -10.97 -11.72 -14.73
C THR A 67 -10.82 -12.83 -13.69
N GLN A 68 -9.60 -13.12 -13.21
CA GLN A 68 -9.36 -14.17 -12.24
C GLN A 68 -10.07 -13.84 -10.91
N PRO A 69 -10.94 -14.74 -10.40
CA PRO A 69 -11.64 -14.51 -9.14
C PRO A 69 -10.66 -14.55 -7.96
N THR A 70 -10.61 -13.48 -7.17
CA THR A 70 -9.76 -13.33 -5.97
C THR A 70 -10.55 -12.93 -4.71
N PRO A 71 -11.68 -13.59 -4.39
CA PRO A 71 -12.58 -13.13 -3.33
C PRO A 71 -11.95 -13.16 -1.93
N LEU A 72 -11.11 -14.14 -1.61
CA LEU A 72 -10.50 -14.29 -0.29
C LEU A 72 -9.45 -13.21 -0.05
N THR A 73 -8.59 -12.99 -1.05
CA THR A 73 -7.57 -11.95 -1.04
C THR A 73 -8.21 -10.57 -0.93
N ASN A 74 -9.30 -10.32 -1.67
CA ASN A 74 -10.04 -9.05 -1.59
C ASN A 74 -10.64 -8.80 -0.20
N ILE A 75 -11.28 -9.81 0.41
CA ILE A 75 -11.81 -9.70 1.78
C ILE A 75 -10.67 -9.45 2.78
N ALA A 76 -9.57 -10.20 2.67
CA ALA A 76 -8.42 -10.04 3.56
C ALA A 76 -7.82 -8.63 3.45
N ASN A 77 -7.68 -8.09 2.25
CA ASN A 77 -7.21 -6.72 2.03
C ASN A 77 -8.13 -5.69 2.70
N LEU A 78 -9.46 -5.85 2.59
CA LEU A 78 -10.42 -4.95 3.24
C LEU A 78 -10.34 -5.01 4.77
N VAL A 79 -10.25 -6.21 5.35
CA VAL A 79 -10.13 -6.43 6.80
C VAL A 79 -8.79 -5.89 7.33
N LEU A 80 -7.70 -6.05 6.56
CA LEU A 80 -6.36 -5.64 6.99
C LEU A 80 -6.02 -4.19 6.68
N PHE A 81 -6.85 -3.53 5.86
CA PHE A 81 -6.61 -2.15 5.45
C PHE A 81 -6.50 -1.19 6.65
N VAL A 82 -7.51 -1.19 7.52
CA VAL A 82 -7.56 -0.30 8.69
C VAL A 82 -6.44 -0.58 9.71
N PRO A 83 -6.22 -1.83 10.18
CA PRO A 83 -5.12 -2.11 11.10
C PRO A 83 -3.75 -1.86 10.47
N GLY A 84 -3.60 -2.07 9.16
CA GLY A 84 -2.38 -1.72 8.41
C GLY A 84 -2.08 -0.22 8.43
N LEU A 85 -3.09 0.63 8.27
CA LEU A 85 -2.94 2.08 8.46
C LEU A 85 -2.64 2.44 9.92
N ALA A 86 -3.33 1.82 10.87
CA ALA A 86 -3.17 2.09 12.30
C ALA A 86 -1.76 1.77 12.80
N ILE A 87 -1.20 0.62 12.43
CA ILE A 87 0.16 0.25 12.83
C ILE A 87 1.21 1.13 12.15
N THR A 88 1.00 1.52 10.89
CA THR A 88 1.92 2.44 10.19
C THR A 88 1.91 3.82 10.85
N ALA A 89 0.73 4.34 11.23
CA ALA A 89 0.60 5.57 11.99
C ALA A 89 1.35 5.51 13.34
N ARG A 90 1.13 4.43 14.10
CA ARG A 90 1.83 4.20 15.38
C ARG A 90 3.34 4.04 15.19
N ARG A 91 3.79 3.47 14.08
CA ARG A 91 5.21 3.36 13.75
C ARG A 91 5.83 4.71 13.39
N PHE A 92 5.08 5.57 12.70
CA PHE A 92 5.50 6.95 12.45
C PHE A 92 5.65 7.74 13.74
N HIS A 93 4.67 7.63 14.65
CA HIS A 93 4.75 8.23 15.99
C HIS A 93 5.96 7.73 16.78
N ASP A 94 6.26 6.42 16.72
CA ASP A 94 7.42 5.82 17.37
C ASP A 94 8.76 6.36 16.82
N ALA A 95 8.82 6.69 15.52
CA ALA A 95 9.96 7.35 14.90
C ALA A 95 9.97 8.90 15.07
N GLY A 96 8.97 9.48 15.76
CA GLY A 96 8.83 10.91 16.01
C GLY A 96 8.14 11.71 14.89
N PHE A 97 7.57 11.04 13.90
CA PHE A 97 6.84 11.66 12.79
C PHE A 97 5.33 11.66 13.05
N SER A 98 4.61 12.61 12.45
CA SER A 98 3.15 12.64 12.52
C SER A 98 2.51 11.55 11.67
N ALA A 99 1.40 10.95 12.12
CA ALA A 99 0.58 10.08 11.27
C ALA A 99 0.08 10.76 9.98
N LYS A 100 0.06 12.11 9.90
CA LYS A 100 -0.32 12.86 8.69
C LYS A 100 0.53 12.53 7.46
N TRP A 101 1.74 11.99 7.65
CA TRP A 101 2.57 11.52 6.54
C TRP A 101 1.91 10.39 5.75
N LEU A 102 0.93 9.67 6.32
CA LEU A 102 0.10 8.71 5.59
C LEU A 102 -0.73 9.35 4.48
N TYR A 103 -1.01 10.67 4.53
CA TYR A 103 -1.72 11.34 3.44
C TYR A 103 -0.94 11.35 2.13
N LEU A 104 0.37 11.11 2.15
CA LEU A 104 1.14 10.92 0.92
C LEU A 104 0.66 9.71 0.12
N LEU A 105 0.02 8.71 0.75
CA LEU A 105 -0.61 7.59 0.04
C LEU A 105 -1.75 8.06 -0.88
N LEU A 106 -2.35 9.23 -0.61
CA LEU A 106 -3.42 9.80 -1.43
C LEU A 106 -2.88 10.47 -2.71
N VAL A 107 -1.60 10.84 -2.78
CA VAL A 107 -1.02 11.52 -3.95
C VAL A 107 -1.08 10.66 -5.22
N PRO A 108 -0.56 9.41 -5.23
CA PRO A 108 -0.68 8.55 -6.41
C PRO A 108 -2.13 8.19 -6.72
N ILE A 109 -2.99 8.08 -5.70
CA ILE A 109 -4.43 7.80 -5.88
C ILE A 109 -5.12 8.98 -6.58
N ALA A 110 -4.89 10.21 -6.12
CA ALA A 110 -5.47 11.40 -6.72
C ALA A 110 -5.02 11.56 -8.18
N TYR A 111 -3.73 11.33 -8.45
CA TYR A 111 -3.22 11.36 -9.82
C TYR A 111 -3.80 10.21 -10.67
N SER A 112 -4.02 9.02 -10.11
CA SER A 112 -4.63 7.90 -10.84
C SER A 112 -6.05 8.21 -11.30
N ILE A 113 -6.84 8.97 -10.51
CA ILE A 113 -8.18 9.41 -10.91
C ILE A 113 -8.09 10.34 -12.12
N PHE A 114 -7.18 11.31 -12.08
CA PHE A 114 -6.93 12.20 -13.22
C PHE A 114 -6.50 11.41 -14.47
N ALA A 115 -5.60 10.44 -14.31
CA ALA A 115 -5.11 9.61 -15.39
C ALA A 115 -6.22 8.75 -16.00
N ILE A 116 -7.06 8.13 -15.18
CA ILE A 116 -8.22 7.35 -15.64
C ILE A 116 -9.17 8.25 -16.45
N ILE A 117 -9.50 9.43 -15.95
CA ILE A 117 -10.37 10.38 -16.66
C ILE A 117 -9.75 10.76 -18.01
N GLY A 118 -8.47 11.11 -18.06
CA GLY A 118 -7.79 11.44 -19.31
C GLY A 118 -7.77 10.28 -20.32
N SER A 119 -7.50 9.06 -19.86
CA SER A 119 -7.57 7.85 -20.70
C SER A 119 -8.98 7.60 -21.23
N LEU A 120 -10.01 7.81 -20.42
CA LEU A 120 -11.41 7.66 -20.84
C LEU A 120 -11.81 8.72 -21.87
N VAL A 121 -11.35 9.97 -21.73
CA VAL A 121 -11.60 11.02 -22.73
C VAL A 121 -10.94 10.66 -24.06
N ILE A 122 -9.67 10.21 -24.04
CA ILE A 122 -8.96 9.80 -25.27
C ILE A 122 -9.70 8.64 -25.96
N ALA A 123 -10.10 7.63 -25.18
CA ALA A 123 -10.87 6.51 -25.71
C ALA A 123 -12.21 6.97 -26.29
N TRP A 124 -12.94 7.82 -25.57
CA TRP A 124 -14.23 8.35 -26.02
C TRP A 124 -14.11 9.17 -27.31
N SER A 125 -13.10 10.04 -27.42
CA SER A 125 -12.81 10.82 -28.64
C SER A 125 -12.57 9.92 -29.85
N PHE A 126 -11.84 8.82 -29.68
CA PHE A 126 -11.61 7.86 -30.75
C PHE A 126 -12.90 7.16 -31.21
N TYR A 127 -13.79 6.80 -30.27
CA TYR A 127 -15.06 6.15 -30.62
C TYR A 127 -16.09 7.10 -31.25
N THR A 128 -15.97 8.42 -31.05
CA THR A 128 -16.89 9.40 -31.64
C THR A 128 -16.59 9.76 -33.10
N ASP A 129 -15.39 9.45 -33.61
CA ASP A 129 -14.93 9.89 -34.94
C ASP A 129 -15.35 8.99 -36.12
N ASP A 130 -16.52 8.32 -36.06
CA ASP A 130 -17.01 7.38 -37.08
C ASP A 130 -15.95 6.33 -37.51
N VAL A 131 -15.05 5.98 -36.59
CA VAL A 131 -13.97 5.02 -36.86
C VAL A 131 -14.58 3.63 -37.01
N PRO A 132 -14.19 2.84 -38.04
CA PRO A 132 -14.71 1.50 -38.24
C PRO A 132 -14.60 0.65 -36.96
N THR A 133 -15.69 -0.02 -36.60
CA THR A 133 -15.70 -0.99 -35.49
C THR A 133 -14.59 -2.02 -35.68
N GLY A 134 -13.67 -2.10 -34.72
CA GLY A 134 -12.49 -2.96 -34.77
C GLY A 134 -11.18 -2.25 -35.18
N ALA A 135 -11.23 -0.95 -35.47
CA ALA A 135 -10.01 -0.17 -35.64
C ALA A 135 -9.24 -0.06 -34.30
N GLU A 136 -7.93 -0.30 -34.37
CA GLU A 136 -7.04 -0.12 -33.24
C GLU A 136 -6.80 1.37 -32.96
N LEU A 137 -6.62 1.71 -31.67
CA LEU A 137 -6.18 3.05 -31.30
C LEU A 137 -4.85 3.36 -32.00
N PRO A 138 -4.70 4.55 -32.59
CA PRO A 138 -3.49 4.89 -33.30
C PRO A 138 -2.32 5.01 -32.30
N PRO A 139 -1.07 4.80 -32.73
CA PRO A 139 0.09 4.73 -31.83
C PRO A 139 0.26 5.96 -30.91
N GLU A 140 -0.13 7.14 -31.38
CA GLU A 140 -0.11 8.38 -30.60
C GLU A 140 -1.04 8.35 -29.37
N SER A 141 -2.20 7.71 -29.47
CA SER A 141 -3.14 7.56 -28.36
C SER A 141 -2.56 6.62 -27.30
N TRP A 142 -1.92 5.53 -27.72
CA TRP A 142 -1.22 4.60 -26.83
C TRP A 142 -0.08 5.30 -26.09
N MET A 143 0.75 6.06 -26.81
CA MET A 143 1.84 6.81 -26.20
C MET A 143 1.32 7.81 -25.16
N THR A 144 0.23 8.53 -25.47
CA THR A 144 -0.39 9.48 -24.55
C THR A 144 -0.90 8.78 -23.28
N ILE A 145 -1.56 7.63 -23.40
CA ILE A 145 -2.01 6.83 -22.27
C ILE A 145 -0.83 6.35 -21.41
N ILE A 146 0.26 5.90 -22.02
CA ILE A 146 1.47 5.49 -21.31
C ILE A 146 2.07 6.67 -20.53
N PHE A 147 2.21 7.84 -21.16
CA PHE A 147 2.71 9.05 -20.48
C PHE A 147 1.79 9.53 -19.37
N LEU A 148 0.50 9.25 -19.44
CA LEU A 148 -0.48 9.57 -18.41
C LEU A 148 -0.42 8.59 -17.22
N ILE A 149 -0.12 7.32 -17.47
CA ILE A 149 -0.03 6.28 -16.45
C ILE A 149 1.35 6.26 -15.76
N ALA A 150 2.43 6.50 -16.49
CA ALA A 150 3.80 6.41 -15.99
C ALA A 150 4.06 7.21 -14.69
N PRO A 151 3.52 8.44 -14.52
CA PRO A 151 3.73 9.18 -13.28
C PRO A 151 3.03 8.58 -12.06
N ILE A 152 1.98 7.75 -12.22
CA ILE A 152 1.37 6.99 -11.11
C ILE A 152 2.42 6.11 -10.44
N PHE A 153 3.21 5.38 -11.26
CA PHE A 153 4.26 4.50 -10.76
C PHE A 153 5.42 5.28 -10.15
N ALA A 154 5.84 6.38 -10.76
CA ALA A 154 6.91 7.23 -10.23
C ALA A 154 6.52 7.84 -8.87
N LEU A 155 5.31 8.39 -8.75
CA LEU A 155 4.78 8.94 -7.51
C LEU A 155 4.59 7.84 -6.45
N GLY A 156 4.02 6.69 -6.83
CA GLY A 156 3.85 5.55 -5.95
C GLY A 156 5.18 5.05 -5.39
N PHE A 157 6.20 4.92 -6.25
CA PHE A 157 7.55 4.53 -5.84
C PHE A 157 8.19 5.55 -4.91
N ALA A 158 8.10 6.85 -5.22
CA ALA A 158 8.62 7.91 -4.37
C ALA A 158 7.96 7.90 -2.98
N VAL A 159 6.64 7.77 -2.93
CA VAL A 159 5.88 7.66 -1.67
C VAL A 159 6.26 6.40 -0.89
N PHE A 160 6.40 5.26 -1.57
CA PHE A 160 6.85 4.01 -0.96
C PHE A 160 8.22 4.15 -0.30
N VAL A 161 9.20 4.73 -1.01
CA VAL A 161 10.55 4.97 -0.49
C VAL A 161 10.49 5.85 0.77
N ILE A 162 9.71 6.93 0.77
CA ILE A 162 9.54 7.80 1.94
C ILE A 162 8.99 7.01 3.14
N HIS A 163 7.95 6.20 2.94
CA HIS A 163 7.36 5.38 4.00
C HIS A 163 8.33 4.33 4.53
N VAL A 164 9.08 3.66 3.65
CA VAL A 164 10.12 2.69 4.04
C VAL A 164 11.20 3.38 4.88
N ILE A 165 11.69 4.54 4.46
CA ILE A 165 12.68 5.31 5.23
C ILE A 165 12.14 5.63 6.63
N PHE A 166 10.89 6.06 6.73
CA PHE A 166 10.28 6.42 8.02
C PHE A 166 10.10 5.22 8.93
N THR A 167 9.65 4.09 8.38
CA THR A 167 9.46 2.84 9.14
C THR A 167 10.79 2.22 9.59
N LEU A 168 11.90 2.47 8.88
CA LEU A 168 13.24 2.02 9.24
C LEU A 168 13.96 2.91 10.28
N LYS A 169 13.59 4.19 10.42
CA LYS A 169 14.27 5.13 11.34
C LYS A 169 14.31 4.64 12.80
N PRO A 170 15.30 5.03 13.61
CA PRO A 170 15.32 4.70 15.04
C PRO A 170 14.09 5.17 15.79
N THR A 171 13.75 4.43 16.85
CA THR A 171 12.72 4.86 17.80
C THR A 171 13.21 6.09 18.53
N ARG A 172 12.36 7.11 18.70
CA ARG A 172 12.71 8.33 19.45
C ARG A 172 12.00 8.33 20.79
N SER A 173 12.75 8.51 21.88
CA SER A 173 12.20 8.62 23.22
C SER A 173 11.57 9.99 23.46
N PHE A 174 10.85 10.15 24.57
CA PHE A 174 10.34 11.46 24.98
C PHE A 174 11.48 12.47 25.18
N TYR A 175 12.60 12.03 25.78
CA TYR A 175 13.79 12.86 26.01
C TYR A 175 14.48 13.28 24.70
N ASP A 176 14.30 12.53 23.61
CA ASP A 176 14.75 12.88 22.26
C ASP A 176 13.79 13.85 21.53
N GLY A 177 12.83 14.44 22.24
CA GLY A 177 11.84 15.37 21.69
C GLY A 177 10.64 14.69 21.01
N ASN A 178 10.39 13.40 21.25
CA ASN A 178 9.20 12.73 20.71
C ASN A 178 7.94 13.05 21.53
N LYS A 179 7.14 13.98 21.02
CA LYS A 179 5.86 14.40 21.63
C LYS A 179 4.74 13.33 21.62
N TYR A 180 4.93 12.20 20.93
CA TYR A 180 3.92 11.13 20.84
C TYR A 180 4.15 10.01 21.87
N VAL A 181 5.18 10.14 22.71
CA VAL A 181 5.55 9.17 23.76
C VAL A 181 5.42 9.86 25.10
N GLU A 182 4.87 9.19 26.10
CA GLU A 182 4.80 9.72 27.46
C GLU A 182 6.18 9.60 28.15
N PRO A 183 6.53 10.55 29.05
CA PRO A 183 7.76 10.45 29.83
C PRO A 183 7.72 9.20 30.71
N THR A 184 8.59 8.23 30.42
CA THR A 184 8.88 7.15 31.36
C THR A 184 9.67 7.71 32.52
N PRO A 185 9.29 7.45 33.79
CA PRO A 185 10.09 7.88 34.94
C PRO A 185 11.53 7.40 34.76
N LEU A 186 12.49 8.33 34.86
CA LEU A 186 13.89 7.98 34.81
C LEU A 186 14.18 6.99 35.95
N ALA A 187 14.90 5.91 35.66
CA ALA A 187 15.48 5.12 36.73
C ALA A 187 16.42 6.06 37.54
N PRO A 188 16.56 5.87 38.87
CA PRO A 188 17.51 6.65 39.67
C PRO A 188 18.93 6.39 39.14
N GLY A 189 19.41 7.23 38.23
CA GLY A 189 20.69 7.03 37.52
C GLY A 189 20.73 7.52 36.07
N ASP A 190 19.59 7.71 35.41
CA ASP A 190 19.53 8.14 33.99
C ASP A 190 19.42 9.68 33.81
N GLU A 191 19.70 10.47 34.86
CA GLU A 191 19.84 11.92 34.75
C GLU A 191 21.17 12.31 34.08
N GLY A 192 21.21 12.21 32.76
CA GLY A 192 22.29 12.74 31.91
C GLY A 192 22.15 12.16 30.50
N THR A 193 22.03 12.92 29.41
CA THR A 193 22.81 14.11 29.07
C THR A 193 21.90 15.11 28.34
N THR A 194 21.68 16.29 28.92
CA THR A 194 21.25 17.45 28.14
C THR A 194 22.45 17.96 27.35
N ALA A 195 22.37 17.90 26.02
CA ALA A 195 23.19 18.69 25.12
C ALA A 195 22.25 19.48 24.20
#